data_AF-A0AAU5M997-F1
#
_entry.id   AF-A0AAU5M997-F1
#
_cell.length_a   1.000
_cell.length_b   1.000
_cell.length_c   1.000
_cell.angle_alpha   90.00
_cell.angle_beta   90.00
_cell.angle_gamma   90.00
#
_symmetry.space_group_name_H-M   'P 1'
#
loop_
_entity.id
_entity.type
_entity.pdbx_description
1 polymer ?
#
loop_
_entity_poly.entity_id
_entity_poly.type
_entity_poly.pdbx_seq_one_letter_code
_entity_poly.pdbx_strand_id
1 'polypeptide(L)'
;MRRGELYRYRDPSGVSGTGVVALVVEFPPNEDGHQWVAVKWLGRNPSMTFWPGIGDLLEVHGHVGASEIRWLDPDPFDPDDNPALASTRPHFA
;
A
#
# COMPACT_ATOMS: atom_id res chain seq x y z
N MET A 1 2.10 0.52 10.78
CA MET A 1 2.56 0.54 9.37
C MET A 1 2.28 -0.82 8.76
N ARG A 2 2.01 -0.88 7.47
CA ARG A 2 1.66 -2.12 6.74
C ARG A 2 2.54 -2.27 5.51
N ARG A 3 3.06 -3.48 5.26
CA ARG A 3 3.89 -3.79 4.10
C ARG A 3 3.03 -4.42 3.00
N GLY A 4 3.32 -4.06 1.76
CA GLY A 4 2.69 -4.62 0.58
C GLY A 4 3.61 -4.63 -0.63
N GLU A 5 3.09 -5.18 -1.72
CA GLU A 5 3.75 -5.25 -3.01
C GLU A 5 2.80 -4.71 -4.08
N LEU A 6 3.31 -3.87 -4.98
CA LEU A 6 2.56 -3.51 -6.18
C LEU A 6 2.76 -4.62 -7.20
N TYR A 7 1.70 -5.39 -7.44
CA TYR A 7 1.68 -6.45 -8.43
C TYR A 7 1.04 -5.95 -9.72
N ARG A 8 1.69 -6.22 -10.85
CA ARG A 8 1.25 -5.82 -12.18
C ARG A 8 0.84 -7.02 -13.02
N TYR A 9 -0.44 -7.06 -13.37
CA TYR A 9 -1.02 -8.08 -14.24
C TYR A 9 -0.67 -7.88 -15.71
N ARG A 10 -0.65 -6.62 -16.15
CA ARG A 10 -0.37 -6.24 -17.54
C ARG A 10 0.50 -4.99 -17.53
N ASP A 11 1.39 -4.86 -18.49
CA ASP A 11 2.21 -3.66 -18.66
C ASP A 11 1.79 -2.88 -19.91
N PRO A 12 0.80 -1.97 -19.80
CA PRO A 12 0.40 -1.11 -20.91
C PRO A 12 1.53 -0.20 -21.42
N SER A 13 2.53 0.10 -20.57
CA SER A 13 3.63 1.00 -20.92
C SER A 13 4.73 0.32 -21.72
N GLY A 14 4.88 -1.00 -21.56
CA GLY A 14 6.03 -1.77 -22.07
C GLY A 14 7.36 -1.48 -21.37
N VAL A 15 7.36 -0.71 -20.27
CA VAL A 15 8.57 -0.25 -19.57
C VAL A 15 8.87 -1.09 -18.31
N SER A 16 7.83 -1.44 -17.54
CA SER A 16 7.98 -1.93 -16.16
C SER A 16 7.92 -3.45 -16.03
N GLY A 17 7.36 -4.13 -17.04
CA GLY A 17 7.06 -5.55 -16.98
C GLY A 17 5.85 -5.89 -16.10
N THR A 18 5.65 -7.19 -15.90
CA THR A 18 4.58 -7.77 -15.08
C THR A 18 5.16 -8.47 -13.85
N GLY A 19 4.32 -8.81 -12.88
CA GLY A 19 4.74 -9.36 -11.60
C GLY A 19 4.90 -8.29 -10.53
N VAL A 20 5.74 -8.55 -9.52
CA VAL A 20 6.04 -7.57 -8.47
C VAL A 20 6.96 -6.49 -9.04
N VAL A 21 6.43 -5.28 -9.13
CA VAL A 21 7.15 -4.12 -9.72
C VAL A 21 7.59 -3.11 -8.66
N ALA A 22 7.02 -3.15 -7.46
CA ALA A 22 7.46 -2.33 -6.34
C ALA A 22 7.16 -2.97 -4.99
N LEU A 23 7.96 -2.62 -3.98
CA LEU A 23 7.65 -2.87 -2.57
C LEU A 23 7.06 -1.60 -1.96
N VAL A 24 6.08 -1.76 -1.08
CA VAL A 24 5.29 -0.67 -0.52
C VAL A 24 5.27 -0.76 1.01
N VAL A 25 5.43 0.38 1.67
CA VAL A 25 5.19 0.54 3.10
C VAL A 25 4.21 1.69 3.28
N GLU A 26 3.05 1.38 3.86
CA GLU A 26 2.04 2.36 4.26
C GLU A 26 2.21 2.71 5.73
N PHE A 27 2.41 4.00 5.99
CA PHE A 27 2.51 4.54 7.34
C PHE A 27 1.10 4.78 7.90
N PRO A 28 0.90 4.67 9.22
CA PRO A 28 -0.34 5.11 9.83
C PRO A 28 -0.54 6.62 9.59
N PRO A 29 -1.79 7.11 9.60
CA PRO A 29 -2.05 8.54 9.62
C PRO A 29 -1.33 9.23 10.80
N ASN A 30 -0.88 10.46 10.60
CA ASN A 30 -0.37 11.32 11.67
C ASN A 30 -1.55 11.93 12.48
N GLU A 31 -1.23 12.78 13.46
CA GLU A 31 -2.23 13.44 14.32
C GLU A 31 -3.21 14.34 13.52
N ASP A 32 -2.78 14.85 12.36
CA ASP A 32 -3.59 15.66 11.45
C ASP A 32 -4.40 14.81 10.45
N GLY A 33 -4.31 13.48 10.54
CA GLY A 33 -4.97 12.53 9.63
C GLY A 33 -4.28 12.36 8.28
N HIS A 34 -3.13 12.99 8.06
CA HIS A 34 -2.33 12.81 6.85
C HIS A 34 -1.58 11.49 6.87
N GLN A 35 -1.55 10.81 5.73
CA GLN A 35 -0.87 9.54 5.56
C GLN A 35 0.31 9.68 4.60
N TRP A 36 1.23 8.71 4.65
CA TRP A 36 2.31 8.60 3.67
C TRP A 36 2.54 7.15 3.28
N VAL A 37 2.98 6.95 2.05
CA VAL A 37 3.39 5.66 1.51
C VAL A 37 4.79 5.77 0.95
N ALA A 38 5.70 4.92 1.40
CA ALA A 38 7.01 4.76 0.78
C ALA A 38 6.98 3.60 -0.22
N VAL A 39 7.52 3.83 -1.41
CA VAL A 39 7.56 2.85 -2.49
C VAL A 39 8.99 2.68 -2.97
N LYS A 40 9.46 1.43 -2.99
CA LYS A 40 10.72 1.04 -3.63
C LYS A 40 10.41 0.38 -4.96
N TRP A 41 10.71 1.07 -6.06
CA TRP A 41 10.56 0.55 -7.41
C TRP A 41 11.65 -0.48 -7.71
N LEU A 42 11.23 -1.60 -8.28
CA LEU A 42 12.11 -2.68 -8.70
C LEU A 42 12.43 -2.56 -10.21
N GLY A 43 13.30 -3.43 -10.70
CA GLY A 43 13.66 -3.51 -12.11
C GLY A 43 14.99 -2.83 -12.44
N ARG A 44 15.15 -2.40 -13.70
CA ARG A 44 16.44 -1.95 -14.25
C ARG A 44 16.96 -0.65 -13.62
N ASN A 45 16.03 0.22 -13.23
CA ASN A 45 16.32 1.56 -12.72
C ASN A 45 15.65 1.71 -11.34
N PRO A 46 16.19 1.05 -10.30
CA PRO A 46 15.57 1.08 -8.98
C PRO A 46 15.57 2.50 -8.40
N SER A 47 14.47 2.87 -7.75
CA SER A 47 14.30 4.19 -7.14
C SER A 47 13.36 4.11 -5.93
N MET A 48 13.31 5.20 -5.16
CA MET A 48 12.34 5.35 -4.07
C MET A 48 11.48 6.60 -4.30
N THR A 49 10.20 6.48 -4.02
CA THR A 49 9.23 7.59 -4.07
C THR A 49 8.34 7.58 -2.85
N PHE A 50 7.81 8.74 -2.48
CA PHE A 50 6.86 8.92 -1.39
C PHE A 50 5.56 9.51 -1.92
N TRP A 51 4.43 9.01 -1.44
CA TRP A 51 3.09 9.42 -1.86
C TRP A 51 2.23 9.81 -0.66
N PRO A 52 1.31 10.79 -0.77
CA PRO A 52 0.42 11.20 0.33
C PRO A 52 -0.64 10.16 0.74
N GLY A 53 -0.68 9.01 0.07
CA GLY A 53 -1.62 7.95 0.35
C GLY A 53 -1.52 6.82 -0.69
N ILE A 54 -2.17 5.69 -0.39
CA ILE A 54 -2.20 4.56 -1.33
C ILE A 54 -3.10 4.86 -2.54
N GLY A 55 -4.12 5.68 -2.35
CA GLY A 55 -5.00 6.16 -3.42
C GLY A 55 -4.23 6.95 -4.48
N ASP A 56 -3.40 7.91 -4.06
CA ASP A 56 -2.58 8.72 -4.98
C ASP A 56 -1.60 7.86 -5.78
N LEU A 57 -0.97 6.87 -5.12
CA LEU A 57 -0.10 5.90 -5.80
C LEU A 57 -0.87 5.12 -6.88
N LEU A 58 -2.07 4.62 -6.55
CA LEU A 58 -2.87 3.79 -7.45
C LEU A 58 -3.56 4.58 -8.56
N GLU A 59 -3.85 5.86 -8.37
CA GLU A 59 -4.36 6.72 -9.43
C GLU A 59 -3.36 6.78 -10.60
N VAL A 60 -2.07 6.91 -10.29
CA VAL A 60 -1.01 6.98 -11.31
C VAL A 60 -0.55 5.59 -11.76
N HIS A 61 -0.38 4.66 -10.83
CA HIS A 61 0.30 3.37 -11.09
C HIS A 61 -0.61 2.14 -11.03
N GLY A 62 -1.89 2.31 -10.71
CA GLY A 62 -2.89 1.24 -10.79
C GLY A 62 -3.20 0.85 -12.23
N HIS A 63 -3.03 1.78 -13.19
CA HIS A 63 -3.27 1.56 -14.61
C HIS A 63 -4.64 0.91 -14.89
N VAL A 64 -5.72 1.50 -14.36
CA VAL A 64 -7.11 1.04 -14.55
C VAL A 64 -7.29 -0.45 -14.23
N GLY A 65 -6.75 -0.87 -13.09
CA GLY A 65 -6.84 -2.26 -12.61
C GLY A 65 -5.82 -3.22 -13.24
N ALA A 66 -4.89 -2.74 -14.07
CA ALA A 66 -3.75 -3.56 -14.51
C ALA A 66 -2.74 -3.83 -13.39
N SER A 67 -2.86 -3.14 -12.24
CA SER A 67 -2.04 -3.34 -11.06
C SER A 67 -2.87 -3.26 -9.79
N GLU A 68 -2.42 -3.94 -8.74
CA GLU A 68 -3.04 -3.92 -7.42
C GLU A 68 -1.96 -3.94 -6.33
N ILE A 69 -2.35 -3.55 -5.11
CA ILE A 69 -1.53 -3.79 -3.93
C ILE A 69 -1.88 -5.15 -3.34
N ARG A 70 -0.86 -5.99 -3.16
CA ARG A 70 -0.93 -7.22 -2.38
C ARG A 70 -0.32 -6.96 -1.02
N TRP A 71 -1.16 -6.90 0.00
CA TRP A 71 -0.70 -6.67 1.36
C TRP A 71 -0.09 -7.95 1.95
N LEU A 72 1.07 -7.79 2.58
CA LEU A 72 1.81 -8.87 3.23
C LEU A 72 1.50 -8.96 4.73
N ASP A 73 1.06 -7.84 5.31
CA ASP A 73 0.65 -7.74 6.70
C ASP A 73 -0.88 -7.65 6.81
N PRO A 74 -1.48 -8.09 7.93
CA PRO A 74 -2.88 -7.85 8.25
C PRO A 74 -3.18 -6.36 8.24
N ASP A 75 -4.43 -5.97 7.96
CA ASP A 75 -4.79 -4.56 8.04
C ASP A 75 -4.76 -4.10 9.51
N PRO A 76 -3.88 -3.16 9.87
CA PRO A 76 -3.79 -2.70 11.25
C PRO A 76 -5.00 -1.85 11.66
N PHE A 77 -5.92 -1.51 10.75
CA PHE A 77 -7.13 -0.73 11.04
C PHE A 77 -8.42 -1.52 10.83
N ASP A 78 -8.33 -2.74 10.30
CA ASP A 78 -9.45 -3.68 10.30
C ASP A 78 -9.46 -4.43 11.64
N PRO A 79 -10.52 -4.30 12.45
CA PRO A 79 -10.62 -5.00 13.73
C PRO A 79 -10.66 -6.53 13.59
N ASP A 80 -11.03 -7.06 12.42
CA ASP A 80 -11.06 -8.51 12.18
C ASP A 80 -9.66 -9.08 11.86
N ASP A 81 -8.75 -8.25 11.33
CA ASP A 81 -7.37 -8.62 11.01
C ASP A 81 -6.37 -8.32 12.15
N ASN A 82 -6.76 -7.49 13.13
CA ASN A 82 -5.92 -7.11 14.27
C ASN A 82 -6.60 -7.40 15.62
N PRO A 83 -6.43 -8.61 16.20
CA PRO A 83 -7.06 -8.99 17.46
C PRO A 83 -6.65 -8.12 18.66
N ALA A 84 -5.55 -7.37 18.56
CA ALA A 84 -5.12 -6.43 19.60
C ALA A 84 -5.96 -5.14 19.62
N LEU A 85 -6.57 -4.74 18.50
CA LEU A 85 -7.48 -3.59 18.44
C LEU A 85 -8.93 -3.95 18.80
N ALA A 86 -9.33 -5.22 18.62
CA ALA A 86 -10.64 -5.71 19.03
C ALA A 86 -10.88 -5.57 20.56
N SER A 87 -9.81 -5.57 21.36
CA SER A 87 -9.87 -5.51 22.83
C SER A 87 -10.05 -4.09 23.43
N THR A 88 -10.10 -3.02 22.62
CA THR A 88 -10.15 -1.62 23.12
C THR A 88 -11.52 -0.96 22.92
N ARG A 89 -12.59 -1.74 22.71
CA ARG A 89 -13.95 -1.15 22.74
C ARG A 89 -14.26 -0.66 24.15
N PRO A 90 -14.48 0.64 24.39
CA PRO A 90 -14.97 1.09 25.68
C PRO A 90 -16.36 0.48 25.89
N HIS A 91 -16.50 -0.33 26.93
CA HIS A 91 -17.81 -0.70 27.44
C HIS A 91 -18.47 0.58 27.98
N PHE A 92 -19.30 1.21 27.17
CA PHE A 92 -20.29 2.16 27.69
C PHE A 92 -21.48 1.34 28.18
N ALA A 93 -21.63 1.31 29.50
CA ALA A 93 -22.83 0.88 30.20
C ALA A 93 -23.80 2.05 30.34
#